data_AF-A0A0C9T3Y8-F1
#
_entry.id   AF-A0A0C9T3Y8-F1
#
_cell.length_a   1.000
_cell.length_b   1.000
_cell.length_c   1.000
_cell.angle_alpha   90.00
_cell.angle_beta   90.00
_cell.angle_gamma   90.00
#
_symmetry.space_group_name_H-M   'P 1'
#
loop_
_entity.id
_entity.type
_entity.pdbx_description
1 polymer ?
#
loop_
_entity_poly.entity_id
_entity_poly.type
_entity_poly.pdbx_seq_one_letter_code
_entity_poly.pdbx_strand_id
1 'polypeptide(L)'
;MPSDINAIPELIPMSSSSTRLASSPSQSETSSKKDGFPQLEAAVEEPVPTGLPCHIRALKGAEHRYPRAYQRVSRLLLYARGPSPPRLLDPPIPFLDLDFIPPKFLHGLRSRRVTLPIESWFLKKTRLLARSWLMLLFGAAYIIALAFLVRAQWFTIPAESFVGCTSTYWGKDDACGLNGEACAPFDNSTFDFRCPAQCSSVILLNPRTVGAEQVDFIPLVVGGGNSGNASFPGSYRGDSFLCAAAVHAGIIDDSRGGCGRVTLVGTQGPFQSVTANGITSVGFPSFFPLSLRLSHTNALHSCTDLRNDALAFNILCCCLIFFLFRPKPLVLYWCLVCIGYWHVIFFSQPAGAPPAISDAFGTFLPTLFICHAFWEVAFRHVLPHFSKMPLERAVWYIGGFWPGVLLNIITDKIPIDRLVASDISQRPGAVVSLIIIVVVLVGIIINQLRVIRKTGWLSYYVKAYIITGLIILV
;
A
#
# COMPACT_ATOMS: atom_id res chain seq x y z
N MET A 1 53.89 -12.49 28.86
CA MET A 1 53.82 -13.65 29.80
C MET A 1 52.50 -14.37 29.56
N PRO A 2 52.51 -15.72 29.66
CA PRO A 2 51.73 -16.69 28.86
C PRO A 2 50.38 -17.04 29.54
N SER A 3 49.45 -17.85 29.02
CA SER A 3 49.55 -19.25 28.55
C SER A 3 48.20 -19.79 28.03
N ASP A 4 48.28 -20.57 26.94
CA ASP A 4 47.58 -21.83 26.54
C ASP A 4 46.10 -22.13 26.88
N ILE A 5 45.35 -22.65 25.88
CA ILE A 5 45.01 -24.10 25.74
C ILE A 5 44.20 -24.37 24.45
N ASN A 6 44.57 -25.49 23.79
CA ASN A 6 44.09 -26.10 22.54
C ASN A 6 42.69 -26.73 22.59
N ALA A 7 42.02 -26.88 21.44
CA ALA A 7 41.85 -28.19 20.73
C ALA A 7 40.73 -28.20 19.67
N ILE A 8 41.09 -28.61 18.44
CA ILE A 8 40.26 -29.14 17.35
C ILE A 8 41.00 -30.39 16.82
N PRO A 9 40.31 -31.48 16.42
CA PRO A 9 40.81 -32.41 15.39
C PRO A 9 39.83 -32.45 14.20
N GLU A 10 40.23 -32.22 12.95
CA GLU A 10 41.05 -32.99 11.98
C GLU A 10 40.21 -33.92 11.05
N LEU A 11 40.50 -33.77 9.74
CA LEU A 11 39.93 -34.42 8.56
C LEU A 11 40.53 -35.81 8.30
N ILE A 12 39.78 -36.70 7.61
CA ILE A 12 40.34 -37.66 6.62
C ILE A 12 39.33 -37.90 5.46
N PRO A 13 39.78 -37.94 4.18
CA PRO A 13 38.98 -38.27 2.98
C PRO A 13 39.24 -39.69 2.44
N MET A 14 38.38 -40.22 1.56
CA MET A 14 38.71 -41.37 0.69
C MET A 14 38.06 -41.30 -0.70
N SER A 15 38.88 -41.55 -1.71
CA SER A 15 38.53 -41.77 -3.12
C SER A 15 38.17 -43.23 -3.40
N SER A 16 37.45 -43.53 -4.50
CA SER A 16 37.98 -44.35 -5.63
C SER A 16 36.92 -44.84 -6.64
N SER A 17 37.30 -44.74 -7.92
CA SER A 17 37.14 -45.73 -9.01
C SER A 17 35.80 -46.01 -9.72
N SER A 18 35.70 -45.42 -10.93
CA SER A 18 35.51 -46.03 -12.26
C SER A 18 34.87 -47.42 -12.43
N THR A 19 33.87 -47.49 -13.32
CA THR A 19 33.80 -48.56 -14.35
C THR A 19 33.12 -48.02 -15.62
N ARG A 20 33.82 -48.08 -16.76
CA ARG A 20 33.27 -47.94 -18.12
C ARG A 20 32.93 -49.35 -18.62
N LEU A 21 31.83 -49.49 -19.36
CA LEU A 21 31.68 -50.55 -20.35
C LEU A 21 31.10 -49.95 -21.63
N ALA A 22 31.76 -50.22 -22.75
CA ALA A 22 31.41 -49.80 -24.09
C ALA A 22 30.74 -50.97 -24.84
N SER A 23 29.76 -50.68 -25.70
CA SER A 23 29.57 -51.36 -26.99
C SER A 23 28.51 -50.67 -27.86
N SER A 24 28.85 -50.55 -29.13
CA SER A 24 28.01 -50.33 -30.32
C SER A 24 28.47 -51.39 -31.36
N PRO A 25 27.91 -51.62 -32.57
CA PRO A 25 26.74 -51.02 -33.27
C PRO A 25 25.83 -52.06 -34.03
N SER A 26 24.68 -51.64 -34.60
CA SER A 26 24.15 -52.07 -35.93
C SER A 26 22.82 -51.36 -36.30
N GLN A 27 22.81 -50.59 -37.39
CA GLN A 27 22.03 -50.78 -38.65
C GLN A 27 20.50 -50.85 -38.49
N SER A 28 19.77 -49.76 -38.76
CA SER A 28 19.12 -49.39 -40.03
C SER A 28 17.67 -49.87 -40.11
N GLU A 29 16.71 -48.94 -40.08
CA GLU A 29 15.69 -48.80 -41.13
C GLU A 29 14.80 -47.56 -40.89
N THR A 30 14.51 -46.91 -42.00
CA THR A 30 13.71 -45.71 -42.20
C THR A 30 12.22 -45.92 -41.92
N SER A 31 11.56 -44.99 -41.22
CA SER A 31 10.20 -44.59 -41.59
C SER A 31 9.79 -43.25 -40.98
N SER A 32 9.29 -42.38 -41.86
CA SER A 32 8.72 -41.06 -41.62
C SER A 32 7.45 -41.13 -40.78
N LYS A 33 7.36 -40.35 -39.69
CA LYS A 33 6.08 -39.82 -39.20
C LYS A 33 6.25 -38.61 -38.27
N LYS A 34 5.38 -37.64 -38.48
CA LYS A 34 5.23 -36.39 -37.73
C LYS A 34 4.79 -36.70 -36.29
N ASP A 35 5.58 -36.32 -35.30
CA ASP A 35 5.15 -36.35 -33.90
C ASP A 35 4.64 -34.97 -33.48
N GLY A 36 3.31 -34.83 -33.54
CA GLY A 36 2.59 -33.91 -32.69
C GLY A 36 2.53 -34.50 -31.28
N PHE A 37 2.92 -33.71 -30.29
CA PHE A 37 2.77 -34.05 -28.87
C PHE A 37 1.31 -34.40 -28.57
N PRO A 38 1.01 -35.61 -28.05
CA PRO A 38 -0.31 -35.94 -27.56
C PRO A 38 -0.58 -35.14 -26.28
N GLN A 39 -1.58 -34.27 -26.33
CA GLN A 39 -2.22 -33.75 -25.13
C GLN A 39 -2.79 -34.92 -24.35
N LEU A 40 -2.14 -35.23 -23.23
CA LEU A 40 -2.68 -36.09 -22.20
C LEU A 40 -3.79 -35.29 -21.49
N GLU A 41 -4.97 -35.25 -22.09
CA GLU A 41 -6.21 -34.94 -21.39
C GLU A 41 -6.48 -36.10 -20.41
N ALA A 42 -5.77 -36.07 -19.28
CA ALA A 42 -6.23 -36.77 -18.10
C ALA A 42 -7.49 -36.03 -17.62
N ALA A 43 -8.64 -36.49 -18.10
CA ALA A 43 -9.91 -36.22 -17.44
C ALA A 43 -9.77 -36.75 -16.00
N VAL A 44 -9.43 -35.86 -15.08
CA VAL A 44 -9.64 -36.10 -13.66
C VAL A 44 -11.14 -36.10 -13.47
N GLU A 45 -11.73 -37.28 -13.59
CA GLU A 45 -13.08 -37.56 -13.13
C GLU A 45 -13.06 -37.35 -11.61
N GLU A 46 -13.41 -36.14 -11.16
CA GLU A 46 -13.71 -35.92 -9.75
C GLU A 46 -14.88 -36.85 -9.38
N PRO A 47 -14.75 -37.69 -8.34
CA PRO A 47 -15.83 -38.58 -7.95
C PRO A 47 -17.03 -37.74 -7.52
N VAL A 48 -18.11 -37.79 -8.31
CA VAL A 48 -19.41 -37.25 -7.94
C VAL A 48 -19.82 -37.92 -6.62
N PRO A 49 -19.97 -37.18 -5.50
CA PRO A 49 -20.38 -37.79 -4.25
C PRO A 49 -21.86 -38.17 -4.36
N THR A 50 -22.11 -39.44 -4.71
CA THR A 50 -23.44 -40.06 -4.81
C THR A 50 -24.06 -40.40 -3.44
N GLY A 51 -23.44 -39.97 -2.34
CA GLY A 51 -23.98 -40.09 -0.99
C GLY A 51 -24.48 -38.76 -0.45
N LEU A 52 -25.75 -38.70 -0.02
CA LEU A 52 -26.23 -37.62 0.85
C LEU A 52 -25.31 -37.51 2.09
N PRO A 53 -24.72 -36.34 2.41
CA PRO A 53 -23.81 -36.19 3.55
C PRO A 53 -24.44 -36.67 4.87
N CYS A 54 -23.62 -37.26 5.76
CA CYS A 54 -24.02 -37.79 7.09
C CYS A 54 -24.90 -36.81 7.90
N HIS A 55 -24.64 -35.51 7.77
CA HIS A 55 -25.42 -34.45 8.41
C HIS A 55 -26.92 -34.45 8.03
N ILE A 56 -27.28 -34.90 6.82
CA ILE A 56 -28.68 -34.98 6.38
C ILE A 56 -29.39 -36.20 7.01
N ARG A 57 -28.66 -37.27 7.36
CA ARG A 57 -29.21 -38.41 8.11
C ARG A 57 -29.55 -38.03 9.55
N ALA A 58 -28.70 -37.24 10.22
CA ALA A 58 -28.98 -36.74 11.57
C ALA A 58 -30.18 -35.77 11.61
N LEU A 59 -30.33 -34.95 10.56
CA LEU A 59 -31.45 -34.01 10.40
C LEU A 59 -32.80 -34.72 10.20
N LYS A 60 -32.85 -35.88 9.54
CA LYS A 60 -34.09 -36.69 9.38
C LYS A 60 -34.68 -37.17 10.71
N GLY A 61 -33.87 -37.39 11.75
CA GLY A 61 -34.36 -37.75 13.08
C GLY A 61 -35.06 -36.61 13.82
N ALA A 62 -34.69 -35.35 13.51
CA ALA A 62 -35.29 -34.15 14.10
C ALA A 62 -36.61 -33.74 13.43
N GLU A 63 -36.91 -34.29 12.24
CA GLU A 63 -38.12 -34.05 11.47
C GLU A 63 -39.40 -34.37 12.26
N HIS A 64 -39.36 -35.43 13.08
CA HIS A 64 -40.49 -35.92 13.84
C HIS A 64 -40.80 -35.12 15.13
N ARG A 65 -39.83 -34.32 15.61
CA ARG A 65 -39.92 -33.60 16.90
C ARG A 65 -40.16 -32.10 16.73
N TYR A 66 -39.68 -31.48 15.64
CA TYR A 66 -39.89 -30.05 15.34
C TYR A 66 -40.03 -29.76 13.83
N PRO A 67 -41.20 -30.04 13.21
CA PRO A 67 -41.37 -30.00 11.75
C PRO A 67 -41.20 -28.60 11.14
N ARG A 68 -41.65 -27.54 11.82
CA ARG A 68 -41.52 -26.15 11.34
C ARG A 68 -40.08 -25.66 11.35
N ALA A 69 -39.30 -26.04 12.36
CA ALA A 69 -37.89 -25.68 12.47
C ALA A 69 -37.06 -26.44 11.41
N TYR A 70 -37.32 -27.75 11.26
CA TYR A 70 -36.68 -28.59 10.25
C TYR A 70 -36.89 -28.04 8.82
N GLN A 71 -38.12 -27.65 8.47
CA GLN A 71 -38.41 -27.06 7.15
C GLN A 71 -37.68 -25.74 6.88
N ARG A 72 -37.48 -24.90 7.90
CA ARG A 72 -36.72 -23.64 7.75
C ARG A 72 -35.23 -23.92 7.60
N VAL A 73 -34.68 -24.80 8.45
CA VAL A 73 -33.26 -25.18 8.43
C VAL A 73 -32.89 -25.91 7.14
N SER A 74 -33.74 -26.82 6.65
CA SER A 74 -33.50 -27.55 5.40
C SER A 74 -33.49 -26.62 4.18
N ARG A 75 -34.41 -25.65 4.11
CA ARG A 75 -34.41 -24.60 3.07
C ARG A 75 -33.16 -23.73 3.14
N LEU A 76 -32.72 -23.35 4.34
CA LEU A 76 -31.54 -22.53 4.53
C LEU A 76 -30.26 -23.28 4.12
N LEU A 77 -30.15 -24.57 4.47
CA LEU A 77 -29.05 -25.44 4.07
C LEU A 77 -29.02 -25.69 2.56
N LEU A 78 -30.19 -25.93 1.94
CA LEU A 78 -30.30 -26.05 0.48
C LEU A 78 -29.92 -24.75 -0.24
N TYR A 79 -30.34 -23.61 0.31
CA TYR A 79 -29.96 -22.29 -0.20
C TYR A 79 -28.45 -22.05 -0.10
N ALA A 80 -27.86 -22.40 1.05
CA ALA A 80 -26.43 -22.24 1.32
C ALA A 80 -25.55 -23.19 0.48
N ARG A 81 -26.06 -24.38 0.13
CA ARG A 81 -25.36 -25.33 -0.75
C ARG A 81 -25.22 -24.81 -2.19
N GLY A 82 -26.10 -23.92 -2.62
CA GLY A 82 -26.08 -23.39 -3.99
C GLY A 82 -26.63 -24.39 -5.02
N PRO A 83 -26.65 -24.02 -6.31
CA PRO A 83 -27.13 -24.87 -7.39
C PRO A 83 -26.24 -26.11 -7.56
N SER A 84 -26.86 -27.25 -7.89
CA SER A 84 -26.17 -28.51 -8.26
C SER A 84 -26.66 -28.93 -9.65
N PRO A 85 -25.80 -29.02 -10.68
CA PRO A 85 -24.34 -28.83 -10.67
C PRO A 85 -23.91 -27.37 -10.44
N PRO A 86 -22.68 -27.13 -9.95
CA PRO A 86 -22.15 -25.79 -9.77
C PRO A 86 -22.07 -25.07 -11.12
N ARG A 87 -22.44 -23.79 -11.16
CA ARG A 87 -22.38 -23.01 -12.39
C ARG A 87 -20.95 -22.53 -12.61
N LEU A 88 -20.31 -23.00 -13.69
CA LEU A 88 -19.09 -22.40 -14.21
C LEU A 88 -19.40 -20.97 -14.65
N LEU A 89 -18.57 -20.02 -14.20
CA LEU A 89 -18.68 -18.64 -14.63
C LEU A 89 -18.11 -18.54 -16.04
N ASP A 90 -18.86 -17.88 -16.92
CA ASP A 90 -18.40 -17.57 -18.26
C ASP A 90 -17.12 -16.70 -18.16
N PRO A 91 -16.17 -16.85 -19.11
CA PRO A 91 -14.98 -16.01 -19.11
C PRO A 91 -15.41 -14.53 -19.19
N PRO A 92 -14.68 -13.63 -18.51
CA PRO A 92 -15.02 -12.21 -18.55
C PRO A 92 -15.01 -11.71 -20.01
N ILE A 93 -15.94 -10.83 -20.33
CA ILE A 93 -16.06 -10.18 -21.64
C ILE A 93 -15.61 -8.74 -21.44
N PRO A 94 -14.72 -8.19 -22.29
CA PRO A 94 -14.33 -6.79 -22.18
C PRO A 94 -15.54 -5.89 -22.33
N PHE A 95 -15.76 -5.01 -21.34
CA PHE A 95 -16.75 -3.94 -21.40
C PHE A 95 -16.46 -2.94 -22.53
N LEU A 96 -15.19 -2.74 -22.87
CA LEU A 96 -14.75 -1.78 -23.90
C LEU A 96 -14.95 -2.28 -25.35
N ASP A 97 -15.16 -3.58 -25.57
CA ASP A 97 -15.65 -4.09 -26.86
C ASP A 97 -17.19 -4.00 -26.84
N LEU A 98 -17.72 -2.77 -26.97
CA LEU A 98 -19.16 -2.53 -26.98
C LEU A 98 -19.81 -3.17 -28.22
N ASP A 99 -20.60 -4.21 -27.99
CA ASP A 99 -21.53 -4.78 -28.96
C ASP A 99 -22.91 -4.11 -28.80
N PHE A 100 -23.15 -3.02 -29.52
CA PHE A 100 -24.48 -2.39 -29.52
C PHE A 100 -25.44 -3.20 -30.41
N ILE A 101 -26.33 -3.97 -29.78
CA ILE A 101 -27.45 -4.61 -30.48
C ILE A 101 -28.65 -3.65 -30.41
N PRO A 102 -29.12 -3.08 -31.52
CA PRO A 102 -30.27 -2.18 -31.48
C PRO A 102 -31.52 -2.92 -30.96
N PRO A 103 -32.37 -2.26 -30.15
CA PRO A 103 -33.54 -2.89 -29.57
C PRO A 103 -34.50 -3.40 -30.66
N LYS A 104 -35.13 -4.57 -30.40
CA LYS A 104 -35.99 -5.33 -31.34
C LYS A 104 -37.12 -4.54 -32.00
N PHE A 105 -37.46 -3.34 -31.52
CA PHE A 105 -38.53 -2.50 -32.06
C PHE A 105 -38.18 -1.82 -33.40
N LEU A 106 -36.89 -1.81 -33.81
CA LEU A 106 -36.39 -1.23 -35.06
C LEU A 106 -36.15 -2.29 -36.17
N HIS A 107 -37.04 -3.28 -36.28
CA HIS A 107 -36.88 -4.46 -37.15
C HIS A 107 -36.94 -4.17 -38.68
N GLY A 108 -37.16 -2.92 -39.09
CA GLY A 108 -37.27 -2.50 -40.50
C GLY A 108 -35.96 -1.99 -41.13
N LEU A 109 -34.95 -1.64 -40.34
CA LEU A 109 -33.65 -1.19 -40.83
C LEU A 109 -32.60 -2.26 -40.56
N ARG A 110 -32.06 -2.82 -41.64
CA ARG A 110 -30.93 -3.75 -41.74
C ARG A 110 -30.04 -3.70 -40.48
N SER A 111 -30.24 -4.66 -39.57
CA SER A 111 -29.57 -4.75 -38.27
C SER A 111 -28.05 -4.83 -38.49
N ARG A 112 -27.39 -3.68 -38.50
CA ARG A 112 -25.95 -3.56 -38.69
C ARG A 112 -25.34 -3.60 -37.29
N ARG A 113 -24.79 -4.76 -36.92
CA ARG A 113 -23.97 -4.88 -35.71
C ARG A 113 -22.80 -3.90 -35.84
N VAL A 114 -22.73 -2.93 -34.93
CA VAL A 114 -21.59 -2.01 -34.81
C VAL A 114 -20.75 -2.54 -33.65
N THR A 115 -19.63 -3.18 -33.99
CA THR A 115 -18.63 -3.59 -33.01
C THR A 115 -17.51 -2.54 -33.04
N LEU A 116 -17.17 -1.95 -31.89
CA LEU A 116 -16.02 -1.06 -31.75
C LEU A 116 -14.95 -1.80 -30.95
N PRO A 117 -14.06 -2.57 -31.61
CA PRO A 117 -13.17 -3.47 -30.90
C PRO A 117 -11.89 -2.73 -30.49
N ILE A 118 -12.04 -1.72 -29.62
CA ILE A 118 -10.99 -0.79 -29.17
C ILE A 118 -9.82 -1.58 -28.59
N GLU A 119 -10.14 -2.59 -27.76
CA GLU A 119 -9.12 -3.36 -27.07
C GLU A 119 -8.36 -4.27 -28.04
N SER A 120 -9.07 -4.92 -28.98
CA SER A 120 -8.44 -5.73 -30.01
C SER A 120 -7.54 -4.90 -30.95
N TRP A 121 -7.97 -3.69 -31.31
CA TRP A 121 -7.18 -2.78 -32.14
C TRP A 121 -5.90 -2.36 -31.41
N PHE A 122 -6.03 -1.99 -30.15
CA PHE A 122 -4.92 -1.62 -29.28
C PHE A 122 -3.93 -2.77 -29.12
N LEU A 123 -4.43 -3.99 -28.86
CA LEU A 123 -3.62 -5.20 -28.76
C LEU A 123 -2.78 -5.43 -30.00
N LYS A 124 -3.35 -5.19 -31.20
CA LYS A 124 -2.66 -5.39 -32.49
C LYS A 124 -1.56 -4.36 -32.72
N LYS A 125 -1.82 -3.09 -32.42
CA LYS A 125 -0.86 -1.97 -32.60
C LYS A 125 0.33 -2.06 -31.65
N THR A 126 0.13 -2.50 -30.41
CA THR A 126 1.18 -2.55 -29.38
C THR A 126 2.03 -3.83 -29.40
N ARG A 127 1.81 -4.76 -30.34
CA ARG A 127 2.53 -6.06 -30.35
C ARG A 127 4.04 -5.93 -30.48
N LEU A 128 4.52 -4.95 -31.23
CA LEU A 128 5.96 -4.70 -31.41
C LEU A 128 6.65 -4.23 -30.12
N LEU A 129 5.89 -3.53 -29.27
CA LEU A 129 6.36 -3.02 -27.97
C LEU A 129 6.33 -4.09 -26.87
N ALA A 130 5.61 -5.19 -27.10
CA ALA A 130 5.54 -6.34 -26.18
C ALA A 130 6.72 -7.33 -26.32
N ARG A 131 7.82 -6.91 -26.96
CA ARG A 131 9.03 -7.72 -27.09
C ARG A 131 9.81 -7.73 -25.77
N SER A 132 10.25 -8.90 -25.31
CA SER A 132 10.92 -9.07 -24.02
C SER A 132 12.20 -8.24 -23.83
N TRP A 133 12.96 -7.96 -24.90
CA TRP A 133 14.18 -7.14 -24.80
C TRP A 133 13.88 -5.67 -24.47
N LEU A 134 12.76 -5.13 -24.97
CA LEU A 134 12.34 -3.76 -24.68
C LEU A 134 11.95 -3.61 -23.21
N MET A 135 11.38 -4.67 -22.62
CA MET A 135 11.12 -4.75 -21.18
C MET A 135 12.39 -4.73 -20.33
N LEU A 136 13.45 -5.42 -20.78
CA LEU A 136 14.73 -5.41 -20.06
C LEU A 136 15.38 -4.02 -20.08
N LEU A 137 15.36 -3.35 -21.24
CA LEU A 137 15.83 -1.96 -21.35
C LEU A 137 15.01 -1.01 -20.48
N PHE A 138 13.69 -1.17 -20.47
CA PHE A 138 12.81 -0.38 -19.61
C PHE A 138 13.10 -0.63 -18.12
N GLY A 139 13.31 -1.89 -17.72
CA GLY A 139 13.70 -2.23 -16.35
C GLY A 139 15.02 -1.57 -15.93
N ALA A 140 16.04 -1.60 -16.79
CA ALA A 140 17.31 -0.92 -16.53
C ALA A 140 17.12 0.61 -16.42
N ALA A 141 16.37 1.21 -17.35
CA ALA A 141 16.06 2.65 -17.32
C ALA A 141 15.28 3.04 -16.06
N TYR A 142 14.32 2.22 -15.63
CA TYR A 142 13.55 2.42 -14.41
C TYR A 142 14.45 2.40 -13.17
N ILE A 143 15.35 1.42 -13.04
CA ILE A 143 16.27 1.33 -11.89
C ILE A 143 17.17 2.56 -11.83
N ILE A 144 17.69 3.01 -12.98
CA ILE A 144 18.52 4.22 -13.07
C ILE A 144 17.71 5.45 -12.65
N ALA A 145 16.52 5.64 -13.21
CA ALA A 145 15.65 6.77 -12.90
C ALA A 145 15.25 6.79 -11.41
N LEU A 146 14.88 5.64 -10.86
CA LEU A 146 14.56 5.49 -9.44
C LEU A 146 15.76 5.85 -8.56
N ALA A 147 16.97 5.39 -8.90
CA ALA A 147 18.18 5.73 -8.15
C ALA A 147 18.45 7.23 -8.12
N PHE A 148 18.24 7.94 -9.25
CA PHE A 148 18.35 9.40 -9.29
C PHE A 148 17.28 10.10 -8.46
N LEU A 149 16.02 9.63 -8.49
CA LEU A 149 14.96 10.18 -7.65
C LEU A 149 15.23 9.97 -6.16
N VAL A 150 15.69 8.79 -5.76
CA VAL A 150 16.07 8.49 -4.37
C VAL A 150 17.25 9.36 -3.93
N ARG A 151 18.27 9.53 -4.79
CA ARG A 151 19.39 10.42 -4.54
C ARG A 151 18.93 11.86 -4.32
N ALA A 152 18.06 12.37 -5.21
CA ALA A 152 17.52 13.72 -5.11
C ALA A 152 16.65 13.92 -3.86
N GLN A 153 15.90 12.89 -3.45
CA GLN A 153 15.03 12.95 -2.28
C GLN A 153 15.79 12.90 -0.96
N TRP A 154 16.91 12.16 -0.85
CA TRP A 154 17.52 11.88 0.46
C TRP A 154 19.00 12.23 0.59
N PHE A 155 19.78 12.17 -0.49
CA PHE A 155 21.24 12.15 -0.43
C PHE A 155 21.92 13.40 -1.01
N THR A 156 21.15 14.41 -1.41
CA THR A 156 21.64 15.73 -1.82
C THR A 156 21.82 16.69 -0.64
N ILE A 157 21.20 16.36 0.48
CA ILE A 157 21.07 17.21 1.67
C ILE A 157 21.66 16.45 2.88
N PRO A 158 22.33 17.13 3.81
CA PRO A 158 22.89 16.50 5.00
C PRO A 158 21.82 15.82 5.87
N ALA A 159 22.13 14.64 6.40
CA ALA A 159 21.19 13.79 7.12
C ALA A 159 20.59 14.47 8.36
N GLU A 160 21.40 15.26 9.05
CA GLU A 160 21.03 15.97 10.26
C GLU A 160 19.97 17.05 10.03
N SER A 161 19.82 17.56 8.80
CA SER A 161 18.87 18.63 8.49
C SER A 161 17.43 18.14 8.30
N PHE A 162 17.21 16.83 8.19
CA PHE A 162 15.87 16.28 8.00
C PHE A 162 15.07 16.33 9.31
N VAL A 163 13.91 16.98 9.26
CA VAL A 163 12.99 17.06 10.39
C VAL A 163 11.64 16.45 10.05
N GLY A 164 11.00 15.82 11.04
CA GLY A 164 9.64 15.29 10.90
C GLY A 164 8.59 16.39 11.10
N CYS A 165 7.37 16.16 10.61
CA CYS A 165 6.28 17.13 10.82
C CYS A 165 5.91 17.34 12.30
N THR A 166 6.22 16.37 13.17
CA THR A 166 5.99 16.43 14.62
C THR A 166 7.22 16.86 15.42
N SER A 167 8.32 17.23 14.75
CA SER A 167 9.54 17.69 15.42
C SER A 167 9.29 19.02 16.13
N THR A 168 9.67 19.09 17.39
CA THR A 168 9.54 20.25 18.28
C THR A 168 10.84 20.44 19.05
N TYR A 169 11.10 21.66 19.49
CA TYR A 169 12.23 21.95 20.38
C TYR A 169 11.88 21.74 21.86
N TRP A 170 10.59 21.78 22.19
CA TRP A 170 10.07 21.48 23.52
C TRP A 170 9.21 20.22 23.49
N GLY A 171 9.84 19.10 23.84
CA GLY A 171 9.27 17.76 23.74
C GLY A 171 8.05 17.52 24.63
N LYS A 172 7.32 16.45 24.31
CA LYS A 172 6.16 15.95 25.08
C LYS A 172 6.61 15.14 26.30
N ASP A 173 5.66 14.83 27.20
CA ASP A 173 5.84 13.86 28.30
C ASP A 173 7.10 14.11 29.16
N ASP A 174 7.35 15.38 29.52
CA ASP A 174 8.53 15.82 30.29
C ASP A 174 9.90 15.46 29.64
N ALA A 175 9.95 15.28 28.31
CA ALA A 175 11.18 14.96 27.58
C ALA A 175 12.28 16.03 27.73
N CYS A 176 11.92 17.27 28.09
CA CYS A 176 12.89 18.32 28.42
C CYS A 176 13.53 18.16 29.81
N GLY A 177 13.09 17.20 30.61
CA GLY A 177 13.60 16.95 31.96
C GLY A 177 13.20 18.02 32.97
N LEU A 178 13.73 17.88 34.19
CA LEU A 178 13.57 18.87 35.24
C LEU A 178 14.21 20.19 34.79
N ASN A 179 13.50 21.31 35.01
CA ASN A 179 13.90 22.67 34.59
C ASN A 179 14.18 22.84 33.08
N GLY A 180 13.82 21.88 32.24
CA GLY A 180 14.05 21.97 30.80
C GLY A 180 15.50 21.73 30.36
N GLU A 181 16.37 21.22 31.24
CA GLU A 181 17.81 21.05 30.99
C GLU A 181 18.13 20.25 29.73
N ALA A 182 17.30 19.25 29.39
CA ALA A 182 17.49 18.41 28.21
C ALA A 182 17.10 19.10 26.89
N CYS A 183 16.42 20.25 26.95
CA CYS A 183 16.01 21.05 25.79
C CYS A 183 16.90 22.30 25.60
N ALA A 184 17.99 22.42 26.36
CA ALA A 184 19.04 23.40 26.08
C ALA A 184 19.78 23.04 24.77
N PRO A 185 20.35 24.02 24.04
CA PRO A 185 20.40 25.45 24.33
C PRO A 185 19.07 26.16 24.10
N PHE A 186 18.80 27.23 24.85
CA PHE A 186 17.56 28.01 24.72
C PHE A 186 17.66 29.19 23.75
N ASP A 187 18.87 29.65 23.48
CA ASP A 187 19.16 30.85 22.70
C ASP A 187 20.43 30.71 21.84
N ASN A 188 20.57 31.62 20.87
CA ASN A 188 21.75 31.78 20.01
C ASN A 188 22.22 30.53 19.24
N SER A 189 21.35 29.52 19.09
CA SER A 189 21.58 28.41 18.18
C SER A 189 20.75 28.56 16.93
N THR A 190 21.40 28.39 15.78
CA THR A 190 20.75 28.35 14.47
C THR A 190 20.82 26.94 13.91
N PHE A 191 19.79 26.54 13.18
CA PHE A 191 19.73 25.24 12.54
C PHE A 191 19.00 25.35 11.20
N ASP A 192 19.61 24.81 10.16
CA ASP A 192 19.01 24.73 8.83
C ASP A 192 18.30 23.38 8.71
N PHE A 193 17.00 23.43 8.46
CA PHE A 193 16.13 22.26 8.46
C PHE A 193 15.44 22.08 7.12
N ARG A 194 15.08 20.84 6.80
CA ARG A 194 14.23 20.44 5.69
C ARG A 194 12.98 19.74 6.20
N CYS A 195 11.83 20.26 5.78
CA CYS A 195 10.52 19.69 6.06
C CYS A 195 9.95 18.93 4.86
N PRO A 196 9.27 17.80 5.09
CA PRO A 196 8.50 17.12 4.05
C PRO A 196 7.22 17.89 3.71
N ALA A 197 6.55 17.48 2.63
CA ALA A 197 5.27 18.04 2.23
C ALA A 197 4.12 17.56 3.14
N GLN A 198 3.04 18.34 3.15
CA GLN A 198 1.75 18.09 3.80
C GLN A 198 1.82 18.07 5.34
N CYS A 199 2.79 18.78 5.93
CA CYS A 199 2.90 18.88 7.38
C CYS A 199 1.76 19.71 8.02
N SER A 200 1.03 20.52 7.27
CA SER A 200 -0.17 21.21 7.77
C SER A 200 -1.28 20.25 8.21
N SER A 201 -1.32 19.05 7.59
CA SER A 201 -2.33 18.02 7.88
C SER A 201 -2.02 17.18 9.11
N VAL A 202 -0.80 17.30 9.67
CA VAL A 202 -0.39 16.55 10.85
C VAL A 202 -0.93 17.24 12.10
N ILE A 203 -1.89 16.59 12.73
CA ILE A 203 -2.61 17.11 13.89
C ILE A 203 -2.12 16.49 15.20
N LEU A 204 -2.33 17.22 16.28
CA LEU A 204 -2.11 16.76 17.63
C LEU A 204 -3.20 15.74 18.03
N LEU A 205 -2.81 14.50 18.30
CA LEU A 205 -3.75 13.41 18.63
C LEU A 205 -4.10 13.33 20.13
N ASN A 206 -3.25 13.89 21.00
CA ASN A 206 -3.45 13.90 22.45
C ASN A 206 -3.64 15.34 22.91
N PRO A 207 -4.55 15.62 23.84
CA PRO A 207 -4.79 16.98 24.30
C PRO A 207 -3.54 17.57 24.96
N ARG A 208 -3.17 18.80 24.57
CA ARG A 208 -2.03 19.54 25.13
C ARG A 208 -2.49 20.87 25.67
N THR A 209 -2.03 21.20 26.88
CA THR A 209 -2.37 22.46 27.54
C THR A 209 -1.43 23.58 27.08
N VAL A 210 -2.02 24.68 26.62
CA VAL A 210 -1.35 25.92 26.20
C VAL A 210 -1.91 27.06 27.07
N GLY A 211 -1.26 27.30 28.22
CA GLY A 211 -1.77 28.26 29.19
C GLY A 211 -3.08 27.78 29.82
N ALA A 212 -4.18 28.50 29.60
CA ALA A 212 -5.49 28.16 30.12
C ALA A 212 -6.33 27.28 29.18
N GLU A 213 -5.90 27.15 27.91
CA GLU A 213 -6.62 26.39 26.89
C GLU A 213 -6.00 25.01 26.71
N GLN A 214 -6.83 24.00 26.45
CA GLN A 214 -6.40 22.66 26.07
C GLN A 214 -6.76 22.45 24.60
N VAL A 215 -5.78 22.11 23.79
CA VAL A 215 -5.95 21.94 22.34
C VAL A 215 -5.68 20.51 21.91
N ASP A 216 -6.49 20.02 21.00
CA ASP A 216 -6.39 18.72 20.34
C ASP A 216 -6.88 18.83 18.89
N PHE A 217 -6.56 17.83 18.07
CA PHE A 217 -6.95 17.70 16.66
C PHE A 217 -6.61 18.89 15.74
N ILE A 218 -5.65 19.72 16.15
CA ILE A 218 -5.09 20.82 15.35
C ILE A 218 -3.58 20.67 15.18
N PRO A 219 -2.96 21.21 14.11
CA PRO A 219 -1.51 21.32 14.04
C PRO A 219 -1.03 22.27 15.16
N LEU A 220 -0.12 21.79 16.02
CA LEU A 220 0.30 22.56 17.17
C LEU A 220 1.23 23.71 16.75
N VAL A 221 0.69 24.91 16.66
CA VAL A 221 1.44 26.14 16.39
C VAL A 221 1.03 27.18 17.43
N VAL A 222 1.98 27.70 18.19
CA VAL A 222 1.71 28.69 19.24
C VAL A 222 2.47 29.99 18.91
N GLY A 223 1.72 31.08 18.73
CA GLY A 223 2.26 32.40 18.38
C GLY A 223 2.29 32.72 16.90
N GLY A 224 3.30 33.47 16.46
CA GLY A 224 3.41 33.94 15.07
C GLY A 224 2.67 35.24 14.76
N GLY A 225 1.79 35.73 15.65
CA GLY A 225 1.07 37.00 15.46
C GLY A 225 1.81 38.28 15.87
N ASN A 226 2.91 38.16 16.64
CA ASN A 226 3.70 39.31 17.06
C ASN A 226 4.34 39.98 15.83
N SER A 227 4.27 41.32 15.73
CA SER A 227 4.78 42.10 14.60
C SER A 227 6.25 41.80 14.28
N GLY A 228 6.44 40.87 13.34
CA GLY A 228 7.71 40.54 12.75
C GLY A 228 8.10 41.52 11.65
N ASN A 229 9.31 41.37 11.12
CA ASN A 229 9.72 42.02 9.87
C ASN A 229 9.67 41.01 8.70
N ALA A 230 9.95 41.45 7.48
CA ALA A 230 9.94 40.57 6.30
C ALA A 230 10.91 39.38 6.42
N SER A 231 11.96 39.49 7.25
CA SER A 231 12.95 38.42 7.47
C SER A 231 12.54 37.44 8.59
N PHE A 232 11.74 37.90 9.54
CA PHE A 232 11.26 37.16 10.70
C PHE A 232 9.78 37.48 10.91
N PRO A 233 8.85 36.72 10.31
CA PRO A 233 7.42 37.06 10.29
C PRO A 233 6.75 37.01 11.66
N GLY A 234 7.36 36.31 12.64
CA GLY A 234 6.88 36.24 14.01
C GLY A 234 7.76 35.34 14.88
N SER A 235 7.49 35.34 16.18
CA SER A 235 8.13 34.40 17.13
C SER A 235 7.12 33.30 17.50
N TYR A 236 7.60 32.06 17.52
CA TYR A 236 6.82 30.87 17.88
C TYR A 236 7.34 30.29 19.18
N ARG A 237 6.46 29.63 19.94
CA ARG A 237 6.88 28.93 21.17
C ARG A 237 7.57 27.62 20.81
N GLY A 238 8.56 27.20 21.60
CA GLY A 238 9.43 26.05 21.32
C GLY A 238 8.71 24.70 21.17
N ASP A 239 7.49 24.60 21.65
CA ASP A 239 6.65 23.41 21.53
C ASP A 239 5.83 23.33 20.24
N SER A 240 5.88 24.37 19.40
CA SER A 240 5.24 24.36 18.08
C SER A 240 5.90 23.33 17.16
N PHE A 241 5.09 22.64 16.36
CA PHE A 241 5.58 21.78 15.28
C PHE A 241 6.37 22.62 14.28
N LEU A 242 7.67 22.34 14.14
CA LEU A 242 8.60 23.18 13.38
C LEU A 242 8.15 23.39 11.93
N CYS A 243 7.74 22.31 11.26
CA CYS A 243 7.29 22.37 9.87
C CYS A 243 5.94 23.07 9.71
N ALA A 244 4.99 22.84 10.62
CA ALA A 244 3.70 23.54 10.59
C ALA A 244 3.88 25.04 10.87
N ALA A 245 4.77 25.41 11.80
CA ALA A 245 5.14 26.80 12.06
C ALA A 245 5.84 27.44 10.85
N ALA A 246 6.66 26.70 10.10
CA ALA A 246 7.29 27.18 8.87
C ALA A 246 6.29 27.41 7.74
N VAL A 247 5.28 26.54 7.59
CA VAL A 247 4.15 26.75 6.66
C VAL A 247 3.32 27.96 7.10
N HIS A 248 2.98 28.05 8.39
CA HIS A 248 2.25 29.18 8.96
C HIS A 248 2.98 30.51 8.73
N ALA A 249 4.30 30.52 8.90
CA ALA A 249 5.16 31.68 8.63
C ALA A 249 5.30 32.03 7.13
N GLY A 250 4.87 31.16 6.22
CA GLY A 250 5.04 31.34 4.77
C GLY A 250 6.46 31.04 4.27
N ILE A 251 7.27 30.34 5.07
CA ILE A 251 8.68 30.07 4.75
C ILE A 251 8.83 28.91 3.78
N ILE A 252 7.99 27.90 3.95
CA ILE A 252 7.93 26.72 3.10
C ILE A 252 6.52 26.54 2.55
N ASP A 253 6.43 25.87 1.40
CA ASP A 253 5.16 25.51 0.77
C ASP A 253 4.65 24.18 1.34
N ASP A 254 3.37 24.08 1.67
CA ASP A 254 2.82 22.85 2.23
C ASP A 254 2.74 21.71 1.19
N SER A 255 2.57 22.03 -0.09
CA SER A 255 2.39 20.99 -1.13
C SER A 255 3.71 20.30 -1.52
N ARG A 256 4.83 21.02 -1.45
CA ARG A 256 6.16 20.54 -1.85
C ARG A 256 7.17 20.49 -0.70
N GLY A 257 6.81 20.90 0.51
CA GLY A 257 7.75 21.06 1.61
C GLY A 257 8.78 22.16 1.32
N GLY A 258 9.92 22.11 2.00
CA GLY A 258 11.00 23.05 1.76
C GLY A 258 12.05 23.08 2.87
N CYS A 259 13.01 23.99 2.72
CA CYS A 259 13.99 24.28 3.76
C CYS A 259 13.78 25.66 4.35
N GLY A 260 14.19 25.79 5.62
CA GLY A 260 14.24 27.05 6.33
C GLY A 260 15.36 27.05 7.35
N ARG A 261 15.61 28.21 7.94
CA ARG A 261 16.49 28.35 9.09
C ARG A 261 15.68 28.69 10.32
N VAL A 262 15.88 27.95 11.39
CA VAL A 262 15.34 28.26 12.71
C VAL A 262 16.44 28.83 13.60
N THR A 263 16.09 29.87 14.34
CA THR A 263 16.95 30.53 15.33
C THR A 263 16.25 30.48 16.68
N LEU A 264 16.94 29.95 17.69
CA LEU A 264 16.47 29.98 19.07
C LEU A 264 16.78 31.36 19.68
N VAL A 265 15.76 32.00 20.24
CA VAL A 265 15.85 33.39 20.74
C VAL A 265 15.52 33.51 22.24
N GLY A 266 15.64 32.40 22.97
CA GLY A 266 15.44 32.35 24.42
C GLY A 266 14.02 32.71 24.84
N THR A 267 13.95 33.43 25.97
CA THR A 267 12.67 33.81 26.56
C THR A 267 12.00 34.92 25.76
N GLN A 268 10.80 34.65 25.25
CA GLN A 268 9.94 35.62 24.58
C GLN A 268 8.50 35.49 25.08
N GLY A 269 7.71 36.52 24.83
CA GLY A 269 6.29 36.57 25.11
C GLY A 269 5.80 38.02 25.16
N PRO A 270 4.48 38.26 25.15
CA PRO A 270 3.40 37.28 24.94
C PRO A 270 3.37 36.75 23.50
N PHE A 271 2.70 35.62 23.25
CA PHE A 271 2.51 35.06 21.89
C PHE A 271 1.08 35.29 21.41
N GLN A 272 0.92 36.09 20.36
CA GLN A 272 -0.39 36.39 19.79
C GLN A 272 -0.83 35.31 18.78
N SER A 273 -2.11 34.90 18.87
CA SER A 273 -2.77 34.04 17.89
C SER A 273 -3.06 34.79 16.60
N VAL A 274 -2.82 34.15 15.45
CA VAL A 274 -3.16 34.64 14.12
C VAL A 274 -3.46 33.47 13.20
N THR A 275 -4.26 33.69 12.16
CA THR A 275 -4.44 32.72 11.07
C THR A 275 -3.60 33.15 9.89
N ALA A 276 -2.65 32.30 9.47
CA ALA A 276 -1.81 32.52 8.31
C ALA A 276 -1.59 31.23 7.52
N ASN A 277 -1.60 31.33 6.20
CA ASN A 277 -1.34 30.20 5.28
C ASN A 277 -2.19 28.94 5.57
N GLY A 278 -3.45 29.14 5.96
CA GLY A 278 -4.39 28.05 6.25
C GLY A 278 -4.25 27.39 7.61
N ILE A 279 -3.31 27.83 8.45
CA ILE A 279 -3.12 27.35 9.83
C ILE A 279 -3.54 28.45 10.80
N THR A 280 -4.29 28.09 11.85
CA THR A 280 -4.63 29.01 12.95
C THR A 280 -3.77 28.70 14.14
N SER A 281 -2.97 29.66 14.60
CA SER A 281 -2.11 29.47 15.77
C SER A 281 -2.86 29.72 17.08
N VAL A 282 -2.37 29.12 18.15
CA VAL A 282 -2.89 29.29 19.52
C VAL A 282 -2.15 30.44 20.20
N GLY A 283 -2.89 31.25 20.96
CA GLY A 283 -2.31 32.35 21.74
C GLY A 283 -1.74 31.86 23.06
N PHE A 284 -0.71 32.53 23.57
CA PHE A 284 -0.19 32.30 24.91
C PHE A 284 0.15 33.64 25.58
N PRO A 285 -0.67 34.12 26.53
CA PRO A 285 -0.53 35.44 27.14
C PRO A 285 0.51 35.48 28.26
N SER A 286 1.66 34.82 28.07
CA SER A 286 2.77 34.82 29.02
C SER A 286 4.11 34.60 28.30
N PHE A 287 5.20 34.65 29.06
CA PHE A 287 6.55 34.36 28.57
C PHE A 287 6.82 32.85 28.59
N PHE A 288 7.64 32.38 27.65
CA PHE A 288 8.09 30.99 27.59
C PHE A 288 9.61 30.95 27.41
N PRO A 289 10.33 30.04 28.09
CA PRO A 289 11.79 30.04 28.13
C PRO A 289 12.45 29.77 26.77
N LEU A 290 11.75 29.06 25.86
CA LEU A 290 12.27 28.66 24.55
C LEU A 290 11.40 29.16 23.40
N SER A 291 11.96 30.01 22.54
CA SER A 291 11.23 30.61 21.43
C SER A 291 11.99 30.48 20.12
N LEU A 292 11.24 30.29 19.02
CA LEU A 292 11.73 30.04 17.68
C LEU A 292 11.46 31.26 16.80
N ARG A 293 12.46 31.66 16.01
CA ARG A 293 12.28 32.55 14.86
C ARG A 293 12.69 31.81 13.60
N LEU A 294 11.87 31.92 12.58
CA LEU A 294 12.06 31.20 11.32
C LEU A 294 12.41 32.22 10.22
N SER A 295 13.29 31.83 9.30
CA SER A 295 13.70 32.66 8.17
C SER A 295 13.93 31.84 6.90
N HIS A 296 13.83 32.51 5.74
CA HIS A 296 14.12 31.89 4.43
C HIS A 296 15.62 31.72 4.17
N THR A 297 16.50 32.46 4.85
CA THR A 297 17.94 32.45 4.58
C THR A 297 18.59 31.22 5.19
N ASN A 298 18.80 30.19 4.37
CA ASN A 298 19.41 28.93 4.76
C ASN A 298 20.51 28.53 3.75
N ALA A 299 21.40 27.62 4.15
CA ALA A 299 22.50 27.14 3.31
C ALA A 299 22.09 25.94 2.43
N LEU A 300 20.84 25.46 2.55
CA LEU A 300 20.36 24.26 1.88
C LEU A 300 19.81 24.60 0.49
N HIS A 301 20.00 23.68 -0.45
CA HIS A 301 19.50 23.79 -1.81
C HIS A 301 18.73 22.53 -2.19
N SER A 302 17.78 22.63 -3.14
CA SER A 302 17.00 21.50 -3.66
C SER A 302 16.16 20.77 -2.61
N CYS A 303 15.44 21.53 -1.78
CA CYS A 303 14.67 21.01 -0.64
C CYS A 303 13.25 20.53 -0.95
N THR A 304 12.89 20.43 -2.22
CA THR A 304 11.57 19.95 -2.63
C THR A 304 11.38 18.50 -2.20
N ASP A 305 10.17 18.15 -1.77
CA ASP A 305 9.77 16.78 -1.49
C ASP A 305 9.25 16.11 -2.77
N LEU A 306 9.97 15.11 -3.27
CA LEU A 306 9.67 14.38 -4.50
C LEU A 306 8.76 13.15 -4.27
N ARG A 307 8.19 12.94 -3.07
CA ARG A 307 7.34 11.77 -2.79
C ARG A 307 6.16 11.62 -3.74
N ASN A 308 5.48 12.73 -4.04
CA ASN A 308 4.34 12.74 -4.96
C ASN A 308 4.79 12.52 -6.42
N ASP A 309 5.92 13.10 -6.81
CA ASP A 309 6.50 12.93 -8.14
C ASP A 309 6.95 11.49 -8.38
N ALA A 310 7.57 10.87 -7.36
CA ALA A 310 7.95 9.47 -7.38
C ALA A 310 6.72 8.56 -7.47
N LEU A 311 5.61 8.88 -6.79
CA LEU A 311 4.36 8.14 -6.93
C LEU A 311 3.82 8.23 -8.36
N ALA A 312 3.74 9.44 -8.93
CA ALA A 312 3.28 9.65 -10.30
C ALA A 312 4.15 8.90 -11.32
N PHE A 313 5.47 8.95 -11.16
CA PHE A 313 6.43 8.20 -11.96
C PHE A 313 6.18 6.69 -11.89
N ASN A 314 6.03 6.13 -10.69
CA ASN A 314 5.80 4.70 -10.51
C ASN A 314 4.44 4.25 -11.06
N ILE A 315 3.38 5.05 -10.89
CA ILE A 315 2.07 4.79 -11.51
C ILE A 315 2.21 4.76 -13.03
N LEU A 316 2.90 5.74 -13.63
CA LEU A 316 3.14 5.78 -15.06
C LEU A 316 3.90 4.55 -15.53
N CYS A 317 4.97 4.15 -14.84
CA CYS A 317 5.72 2.93 -15.15
C CYS A 317 4.84 1.67 -15.09
N CYS A 318 4.00 1.53 -14.05
CA CYS A 318 3.02 0.45 -13.96
C CYS A 318 2.04 0.48 -15.15
N CYS A 319 1.49 1.64 -15.51
CA CYS A 319 0.64 1.80 -16.68
C CYS A 319 1.34 1.35 -17.97
N LEU A 320 2.61 1.74 -18.16
CA LEU A 320 3.39 1.33 -19.33
C LEU A 320 3.59 -0.20 -19.39
N ILE A 321 3.85 -0.84 -18.25
CA ILE A 321 3.98 -2.32 -18.15
C ILE A 321 2.67 -3.00 -18.55
N PHE A 322 1.53 -2.52 -18.06
CA PHE A 322 0.23 -3.11 -18.36
C PHE A 322 -0.22 -2.87 -19.81
N PHE A 323 0.03 -1.67 -20.35
CA PHE A 323 -0.46 -1.25 -21.66
C PHE A 323 0.46 -1.65 -22.81
N LEU A 324 1.76 -1.34 -22.73
CA LEU A 324 2.69 -1.53 -23.84
C LEU A 324 3.29 -2.94 -23.80
N PHE A 325 3.95 -3.25 -22.69
CA PHE A 325 4.86 -4.38 -22.62
C PHE A 325 4.20 -5.73 -22.42
N ARG A 326 3.12 -5.77 -21.61
CA ARG A 326 2.25 -6.95 -21.39
C ARG A 326 3.04 -8.25 -21.18
N PRO A 327 3.92 -8.31 -20.17
CA PRO A 327 4.69 -9.51 -19.90
C PRO A 327 3.79 -10.66 -19.39
N LYS A 328 4.35 -11.87 -19.29
CA LYS A 328 3.66 -13.01 -18.67
C LYS A 328 3.19 -12.65 -17.25
N PRO A 329 2.06 -13.20 -16.77
CA PRO A 329 1.50 -12.86 -15.44
C PRO A 329 2.52 -12.96 -14.30
N LEU A 330 3.41 -13.97 -14.32
CA LEU A 330 4.47 -14.12 -13.34
C LEU A 330 5.40 -12.91 -13.29
N VAL A 331 5.86 -12.43 -14.45
CA VAL A 331 6.76 -11.27 -14.54
C VAL A 331 6.02 -9.99 -14.13
N LEU A 332 4.76 -9.85 -14.53
CA LEU A 332 3.92 -8.71 -14.15
C LEU A 332 3.78 -8.60 -12.62
N TYR A 333 3.54 -9.73 -11.96
CA TYR A 333 3.44 -9.82 -10.50
C TYR A 333 4.73 -9.33 -9.82
N TRP A 334 5.89 -9.86 -10.24
CA TRP A 334 7.17 -9.45 -9.66
C TRP A 334 7.53 -8.00 -9.96
N CYS A 335 7.18 -7.47 -11.14
CA CYS A 335 7.35 -6.04 -11.41
C CYS A 335 6.54 -5.18 -10.42
N LEU A 336 5.28 -5.52 -10.16
CA LEU A 336 4.46 -4.81 -9.18
C LEU A 336 5.03 -4.89 -7.77
N VAL A 337 5.44 -6.09 -7.33
CA VAL A 337 6.06 -6.29 -6.01
C VAL A 337 7.31 -5.43 -5.87
N CYS A 338 8.22 -5.47 -6.84
CA CYS A 338 9.45 -4.68 -6.78
C CYS A 338 9.17 -3.17 -6.81
N ILE A 339 8.30 -2.68 -7.70
CA ILE A 339 7.95 -1.25 -7.78
C ILE A 339 7.31 -0.79 -6.48
N GLY A 340 6.33 -1.54 -5.97
CA GLY A 340 5.63 -1.22 -4.72
C GLY A 340 6.57 -1.24 -3.51
N TYR A 341 7.40 -2.28 -3.39
CA TYR A 341 8.36 -2.39 -2.30
C TYR A 341 9.32 -1.21 -2.23
N TRP A 342 10.01 -0.91 -3.33
CA TRP A 342 10.98 0.18 -3.35
C TRP A 342 10.31 1.56 -3.21
N HIS A 343 9.07 1.71 -3.69
CA HIS A 343 8.29 2.92 -3.44
C HIS A 343 7.98 3.11 -1.95
N VAL A 344 7.59 2.05 -1.25
CA VAL A 344 7.28 2.13 0.18
C VAL A 344 8.52 2.49 1.00
N ILE A 345 9.62 1.75 0.80
CA ILE A 345 10.87 1.94 1.55
C ILE A 345 11.49 3.31 1.32
N PHE A 346 11.44 3.86 0.10
CA PHE A 346 12.11 5.14 -0.17
C PHE A 346 11.21 6.37 -0.10
N PHE A 347 9.90 6.26 -0.26
CA PHE A 347 9.04 7.43 -0.40
C PHE A 347 7.83 7.41 0.54
N SER A 348 7.08 6.31 0.62
CA SER A 348 5.86 6.27 1.43
C SER A 348 6.16 6.25 2.93
N GLN A 349 6.99 5.30 3.36
CA GLN A 349 7.31 5.02 4.77
C GLN A 349 8.78 4.64 4.92
N PRO A 350 9.70 5.61 4.78
CA PRO A 350 11.12 5.35 4.99
C PRO A 350 11.41 5.02 6.46
N ALA A 351 12.32 4.08 6.70
CA ALA A 351 12.75 3.69 8.05
C ALA A 351 13.51 4.81 8.79
N GLY A 352 13.98 5.82 8.08
CA GLY A 352 14.68 6.98 8.61
C GLY A 352 14.85 8.06 7.54
N ALA A 353 15.30 9.24 7.96
CA ALA A 353 15.61 10.34 7.07
C ALA A 353 17.11 10.70 7.22
N PRO A 354 17.99 10.26 6.31
CA PRO A 354 17.75 9.44 5.11
C PRO A 354 17.53 7.94 5.43
N PRO A 355 16.87 7.18 4.54
CA PRO A 355 16.64 5.75 4.74
C PRO A 355 17.93 4.95 4.61
N ALA A 356 18.18 4.05 5.57
CA ALA A 356 19.31 3.13 5.54
C ALA A 356 19.14 2.12 4.40
N ILE A 357 20.03 2.19 3.41
CA ILE A 357 19.99 1.30 2.24
C ILE A 357 20.24 -0.16 2.64
N SER A 358 21.07 -0.40 3.67
CA SER A 358 21.31 -1.73 4.23
C SER A 358 20.02 -2.42 4.69
N ASP A 359 19.18 -1.68 5.41
CA ASP A 359 17.96 -2.20 6.01
C ASP A 359 16.92 -2.48 4.92
N ALA A 360 16.88 -1.63 3.90
CA ALA A 360 16.08 -1.83 2.71
C ALA A 360 16.45 -3.11 1.95
N PHE A 361 17.73 -3.45 1.83
CA PHE A 361 18.14 -4.73 1.22
C PHE A 361 17.92 -5.92 2.15
N GLY A 362 18.12 -5.74 3.47
CA GLY A 362 17.90 -6.78 4.47
C GLY A 362 16.44 -7.26 4.53
N THR A 363 15.50 -6.35 4.35
CA THR A 363 14.04 -6.65 4.37
C THR A 363 13.48 -7.09 3.02
N PHE A 364 14.25 -6.96 1.93
CA PHE A 364 13.77 -7.28 0.58
C PHE A 364 13.57 -8.78 0.37
N LEU A 365 14.54 -9.62 0.76
CA LEU A 365 14.45 -11.07 0.57
C LEU A 365 13.30 -11.71 1.37
N PRO A 366 13.08 -11.38 2.67
CA PRO A 366 11.90 -11.83 3.40
C PRO A 366 10.60 -11.40 2.72
N THR A 367 10.54 -10.19 2.18
CA THR A 367 9.37 -9.70 1.44
C THR A 367 9.11 -10.53 0.19
N LEU A 368 10.14 -10.82 -0.61
CA LEU A 368 10.03 -11.68 -1.79
C LEU A 368 9.53 -13.08 -1.43
N PHE A 369 9.99 -13.65 -0.31
CA PHE A 369 9.52 -14.97 0.16
C PHE A 369 8.01 -14.97 0.47
N ILE A 370 7.52 -13.96 1.20
CA ILE A 370 6.09 -13.83 1.52
C ILE A 370 5.27 -13.59 0.24
N CYS A 371 5.76 -12.72 -0.66
CA CYS A 371 5.13 -12.49 -1.95
C CYS A 371 5.07 -13.78 -2.80
N HIS A 372 6.09 -14.63 -2.76
CA HIS A 372 6.04 -15.93 -3.41
C HIS A 372 4.91 -16.82 -2.85
N ALA A 373 4.69 -16.81 -1.54
CA ALA A 373 3.56 -17.53 -0.95
C ALA A 373 2.20 -16.98 -1.45
N PHE A 374 2.06 -15.67 -1.55
CA PHE A 374 0.87 -15.05 -2.14
C PHE A 374 0.70 -15.37 -3.63
N TRP A 375 1.79 -15.52 -4.37
CA TRP A 375 1.75 -15.97 -5.75
C TRP A 375 1.11 -17.36 -5.87
N GLU A 376 1.60 -18.33 -5.10
CA GLU A 376 1.10 -19.71 -5.16
C GLU A 376 -0.35 -19.83 -4.72
N VAL A 377 -0.75 -19.11 -3.65
CA VAL A 377 -2.10 -19.24 -3.09
C VAL A 377 -3.14 -18.43 -3.89
N ALA A 378 -2.82 -17.20 -4.30
CA ALA A 378 -3.81 -16.27 -4.83
C ALA A 378 -3.52 -15.81 -6.27
N PHE A 379 -2.38 -15.16 -6.49
CA PHE A 379 -2.18 -14.40 -7.74
C PHE A 379 -2.02 -15.28 -8.98
N ARG A 380 -1.47 -16.49 -8.84
CA ARG A 380 -1.37 -17.48 -9.92
C ARG A 380 -2.73 -17.86 -10.50
N HIS A 381 -3.78 -17.87 -9.68
CA HIS A 381 -5.14 -18.22 -10.08
C HIS A 381 -5.91 -17.05 -10.67
N VAL A 382 -5.64 -15.80 -10.26
CA VAL A 382 -6.45 -14.64 -10.66
C VAL A 382 -5.85 -13.88 -11.86
N LEU A 383 -4.54 -13.62 -11.83
CA LEU A 383 -3.88 -12.71 -12.76
C LEU A 383 -3.93 -13.16 -14.25
N PRO A 384 -3.84 -14.47 -14.59
CA PRO A 384 -3.92 -14.91 -15.99
C PRO A 384 -5.28 -14.66 -16.65
N HIS A 385 -6.38 -14.72 -15.91
CA HIS A 385 -7.75 -14.66 -16.46
C HIS A 385 -8.07 -13.34 -17.17
N PHE A 386 -7.43 -12.24 -16.77
CA PHE A 386 -7.64 -10.92 -17.35
C PHE A 386 -6.60 -10.53 -18.41
N SER A 387 -5.75 -11.47 -18.85
CA SER A 387 -4.64 -11.17 -19.78
C SER A 387 -5.10 -10.72 -21.17
N LYS A 388 -6.35 -11.04 -21.55
CA LYS A 388 -6.94 -10.63 -22.83
C LYS A 388 -7.43 -9.18 -22.84
N MET A 389 -7.52 -8.54 -21.67
CA MET A 389 -8.11 -7.21 -21.49
C MET A 389 -7.10 -6.25 -20.86
N PRO A 390 -6.05 -5.81 -21.59
CA PRO A 390 -4.99 -4.98 -21.02
C PRO A 390 -5.48 -3.66 -20.42
N LEU A 391 -6.51 -3.02 -21.01
CA LEU A 391 -6.96 -1.71 -20.57
C LEU A 391 -7.74 -1.81 -19.25
N GLU A 392 -8.73 -2.70 -19.23
CA GLU A 392 -9.54 -2.94 -18.03
C GLU A 392 -8.70 -3.53 -16.90
N ARG A 393 -7.82 -4.47 -17.24
CA ARG A 393 -6.88 -5.04 -16.27
C ARG A 393 -6.00 -3.95 -15.66
N ALA A 394 -5.49 -3.00 -16.43
CA ALA A 394 -4.68 -1.92 -15.87
C ALA A 394 -5.49 -1.06 -14.91
N VAL A 395 -6.69 -0.61 -15.29
CA VAL A 395 -7.53 0.25 -14.44
C VAL A 395 -7.86 -0.44 -13.12
N TRP A 396 -8.33 -1.69 -13.17
CA TRP A 396 -8.74 -2.42 -11.97
C TRP A 396 -7.56 -2.85 -11.10
N TYR A 397 -6.45 -3.31 -11.68
CA TYR A 397 -5.29 -3.71 -10.89
C TYR A 397 -4.51 -2.51 -10.36
N ILE A 398 -4.20 -1.51 -11.17
CA ILE A 398 -3.44 -0.32 -10.74
C ILE A 398 -4.28 0.51 -9.76
N GLY A 399 -5.58 0.65 -10.03
CA GLY A 399 -6.52 1.36 -9.18
C GLY A 399 -6.74 0.70 -7.82
N GLY A 400 -6.58 -0.63 -7.70
CA GLY A 400 -6.58 -1.31 -6.40
C GLY A 400 -5.19 -1.38 -5.75
N PHE A 401 -4.14 -1.58 -6.56
CA PHE A 401 -2.76 -1.79 -6.10
C PHE A 401 -2.20 -0.58 -5.39
N TRP A 402 -2.25 0.62 -5.99
CA TRP A 402 -1.65 1.81 -5.37
C TRP A 402 -2.34 2.24 -4.09
N PRO A 403 -3.69 2.26 -4.01
CA PRO A 403 -4.36 2.46 -2.74
C PRO A 403 -4.06 1.39 -1.70
N GLY A 404 -3.88 0.14 -2.11
CA GLY A 404 -3.47 -0.94 -1.21
C GLY A 404 -2.04 -0.78 -0.68
N VAL A 405 -1.10 -0.38 -1.54
CA VAL A 405 0.30 -0.10 -1.15
C VAL A 405 0.41 1.14 -0.26
N LEU A 406 -0.44 2.14 -0.47
CA LEU A 406 -0.48 3.39 0.28
C LEU A 406 -1.60 3.40 1.33
N LEU A 407 -2.02 2.23 1.80
CA LEU A 407 -3.17 2.11 2.69
C LEU A 407 -2.98 2.98 3.94
N ASN A 408 -1.77 3.00 4.51
CA ASN A 408 -1.42 3.83 5.66
C ASN A 408 -1.70 5.33 5.42
N ILE A 409 -1.26 5.87 4.27
CA ILE A 409 -1.43 7.31 3.95
C ILE A 409 -2.92 7.62 3.70
N ILE A 410 -3.64 6.70 3.08
CA ILE A 410 -5.06 6.87 2.79
C ILE A 410 -5.88 6.80 4.08
N THR A 411 -5.57 5.86 4.97
CA THR A 411 -6.28 5.69 6.24
C THR A 411 -6.01 6.86 7.19
N ASP A 412 -4.81 7.45 7.18
CA ASP A 412 -4.48 8.63 7.99
C ASP A 412 -5.36 9.85 7.65
N LYS A 413 -5.92 9.91 6.43
CA LYS A 413 -6.84 10.97 6.00
C LYS A 413 -8.29 10.69 6.36
N ILE A 414 -8.61 9.47 6.75
CA ILE A 414 -9.95 9.09 7.20
C ILE A 414 -9.98 9.38 8.71
N PRO A 415 -10.95 10.16 9.24
CA PRO A 415 -11.00 10.52 10.65
C PRO A 415 -11.46 9.35 11.55
N ILE A 416 -10.88 8.15 11.40
CA ILE A 416 -11.18 6.93 12.14
C ILE A 416 -9.87 6.17 12.41
N ASP A 417 -9.14 6.60 13.43
CA ASP A 417 -7.93 5.88 13.90
C ASP A 417 -8.27 4.85 14.98
N ARG A 418 -9.31 5.15 15.77
CA ARG A 418 -9.77 4.33 16.89
C ARG A 418 -11.28 4.22 16.86
N LEU A 419 -11.79 3.00 16.99
CA LEU A 419 -13.24 2.76 17.15
C LEU A 419 -13.69 2.99 18.60
N VAL A 420 -13.35 4.16 19.16
CA VAL A 420 -13.75 4.58 20.50
C VAL A 420 -14.81 5.67 20.38
N ALA A 421 -15.89 5.55 21.16
CA ALA A 421 -17.05 6.44 21.06
C ALA A 421 -16.70 7.93 21.33
N SER A 422 -15.77 8.21 22.24
CA SER A 422 -15.29 9.58 22.52
C SER A 422 -14.70 10.24 21.27
N ASP A 423 -13.80 9.53 20.58
CA ASP A 423 -13.00 10.05 19.47
C ASP A 423 -13.88 10.28 18.23
N ILE A 424 -14.87 9.41 18.01
CA ILE A 424 -15.84 9.52 16.91
C ILE A 424 -16.73 10.76 17.08
N SER A 425 -17.06 11.12 18.32
CA SER A 425 -17.91 12.29 18.60
C SER A 425 -17.16 13.62 18.49
N GLN A 426 -15.85 13.62 18.74
CA GLN A 426 -15.02 14.82 18.74
C GLN A 426 -14.49 15.18 17.35
N ARG A 427 -14.26 14.19 16.47
CA ARG A 427 -13.74 14.44 15.12
C ARG A 427 -14.86 14.80 14.13
N PRO A 428 -14.77 15.95 13.44
CA PRO A 428 -15.72 16.30 12.40
C PRO A 428 -15.63 15.29 11.23
N GLY A 429 -16.75 14.67 10.88
CA GLY A 429 -16.85 13.75 9.73
C GLY A 429 -16.64 12.26 10.01
N ALA A 430 -16.17 11.87 11.21
CA ALA A 430 -15.91 10.47 11.56
C ALA A 430 -17.15 9.57 11.42
N VAL A 431 -18.31 10.04 11.89
CA VAL A 431 -19.58 9.31 11.81
C VAL A 431 -19.99 9.05 10.35
N VAL A 432 -19.86 10.07 9.49
CA VAL A 432 -20.24 9.97 8.07
C VAL A 432 -19.33 8.98 7.35
N SER A 433 -18.02 9.06 7.57
CA SER A 433 -17.05 8.12 7.01
C SER A 433 -17.34 6.69 7.45
N LEU A 434 -17.66 6.46 8.73
CA LEU A 434 -17.98 5.14 9.25
C LEU A 434 -19.22 4.53 8.58
N ILE A 435 -20.29 5.32 8.44
CA ILE A 435 -21.52 4.88 7.76
C ILE A 435 -21.23 4.48 6.31
N ILE A 436 -20.47 5.31 5.57
CA ILE A 436 -20.13 5.03 4.17
C ILE A 436 -19.34 3.72 4.06
N ILE A 437 -18.31 3.54 4.91
CA ILE A 437 -17.49 2.32 4.93
C ILE A 437 -18.35 1.08 5.19
N VAL A 438 -19.23 1.13 6.19
CA VAL A 438 -20.12 0.00 6.53
C VAL A 438 -21.06 -0.33 5.38
N VAL A 439 -21.69 0.66 4.75
CA VAL A 439 -22.60 0.44 3.61
C VAL A 439 -21.87 -0.20 2.43
N VAL A 440 -20.70 0.32 2.06
CA VAL A 440 -19.88 -0.24 0.97
C VAL A 440 -19.44 -1.66 1.29
N LEU A 441 -18.98 -1.92 2.51
CA LEU A 441 -18.53 -3.23 2.95
C LEU A 441 -19.68 -4.26 2.95
N VAL A 442 -20.87 -3.88 3.42
CA VAL A 442 -22.06 -4.74 3.35
C VAL A 442 -22.42 -5.04 1.89
N GLY A 443 -22.36 -4.05 1.00
CA GLY A 443 -22.59 -4.24 -0.43
C GLY A 443 -21.60 -5.25 -1.06
N ILE A 444 -20.32 -5.12 -0.74
CA ILE A 444 -19.26 -6.05 -1.18
C ILE A 444 -19.52 -7.45 -0.64
N ILE A 445 -19.81 -7.60 0.66
CA ILE A 445 -20.09 -8.90 1.29
C ILE A 445 -21.30 -9.57 0.64
N ILE A 446 -22.39 -8.84 0.41
CA ILE A 446 -23.58 -9.38 -0.25
C ILE A 446 -23.23 -9.86 -1.67
N ASN A 447 -22.43 -9.10 -2.42
CA ASN A 447 -21.99 -9.51 -3.76
C ASN A 447 -21.08 -10.75 -3.72
N GLN A 448 -20.10 -10.79 -2.81
CA GLN A 448 -19.22 -11.95 -2.60
C GLN A 448 -20.03 -13.20 -2.25
N LEU A 449 -20.96 -13.10 -1.30
CA LEU A 449 -21.87 -14.20 -0.94
C LEU A 449 -22.71 -14.66 -2.13
N ARG A 450 -23.21 -13.73 -2.95
CA ARG A 450 -23.97 -14.07 -4.17
C ARG A 450 -23.12 -14.85 -5.17
N VAL A 451 -21.87 -14.44 -5.41
CA VAL A 451 -20.96 -15.08 -6.37
C VAL A 451 -20.52 -16.45 -5.86
N ILE A 452 -20.04 -16.54 -4.62
CA ILE A 452 -19.60 -17.79 -3.99
C ILE A 452 -20.75 -18.81 -3.90
N ARG A 453 -21.99 -18.34 -3.70
CA ARG A 453 -23.17 -19.22 -3.75
C ARG A 453 -23.42 -19.77 -5.15
N LYS A 454 -23.24 -18.97 -6.20
CA LYS A 454 -23.43 -19.43 -7.59
C LYS A 454 -22.44 -20.52 -7.98
N THR A 455 -21.21 -20.46 -7.46
CA THR A 455 -20.18 -21.47 -7.70
C THR A 455 -20.34 -22.72 -6.82
N GLY A 456 -21.18 -22.68 -5.77
CA GLY A 456 -21.44 -23.81 -4.87
C GLY A 456 -20.42 -23.97 -3.74
N TRP A 457 -19.48 -23.02 -3.58
CA TRP A 457 -18.37 -23.13 -2.63
C TRP A 457 -18.69 -22.51 -1.26
N LEU A 458 -19.89 -21.93 -1.09
CA LEU A 458 -20.26 -21.18 0.13
C LEU A 458 -20.15 -22.02 1.40
N SER A 459 -20.66 -23.26 1.39
CA SER A 459 -20.56 -24.13 2.56
C SER A 459 -19.12 -24.53 2.90
N TYR A 460 -18.22 -24.57 1.91
CA TYR A 460 -16.81 -24.88 2.13
C TYR A 460 -16.11 -23.71 2.84
N TYR A 461 -16.25 -22.50 2.29
CA TYR A 461 -15.66 -21.31 2.90
C TYR A 461 -16.19 -21.03 4.30
N VAL A 462 -17.50 -21.14 4.53
CA VAL A 462 -18.09 -20.93 5.87
C VAL A 462 -17.50 -21.90 6.89
N LYS A 463 -17.35 -23.18 6.53
CA LYS A 463 -16.70 -24.17 7.42
C LYS A 463 -15.25 -23.82 7.69
N ALA A 464 -14.50 -23.45 6.65
CA ALA A 464 -13.10 -23.04 6.80
C ALA A 464 -12.98 -21.82 7.73
N TYR A 465 -13.80 -20.79 7.55
CA TYR A 465 -13.82 -19.61 8.43
C TYR A 465 -14.16 -19.95 9.88
N ILE A 466 -15.14 -20.83 10.12
CA ILE A 466 -15.48 -21.27 11.49
C ILE A 466 -14.31 -22.03 12.11
N ILE A 467 -13.69 -22.97 11.39
CA ILE A 467 -12.56 -23.74 11.88
C ILE A 467 -11.38 -22.82 12.19
N THR A 468 -10.99 -21.96 11.25
CA THR A 468 -9.90 -21.00 11.44
C THR A 468 -10.21 -20.03 12.59
N GLY A 469 -11.45 -19.56 12.70
CA GLY A 469 -11.88 -18.70 13.80
C GLY A 469 -11.80 -19.38 15.17
N LEU A 470 -12.17 -20.66 15.25
CA LEU A 470 -12.03 -21.47 16.46
C LEU A 470 -10.54 -21.71 16.81
N ILE A 471 -9.70 -21.96 15.81
CA ILE A 471 -8.25 -22.14 16.00
C ILE A 471 -7.60 -20.85 16.52
N ILE A 472 -8.00 -19.67 16.02
CA ILE A 472 -7.47 -18.37 16.48
C ILE A 472 -7.97 -18.01 17.89
N LEU A 473 -9.17 -18.47 18.26
CA LEU A 473 -9.77 -18.17 19.55
C LEU A 473 -9.14 -18.99 20.70
N VAL A 474 -8.54 -20.14 20.39
CA VAL A 474 -7.71 -20.95 21.30
C VAL A 474 -6.30 -20.39 21.32
#